data_AF-A0A6A6EFB1-F1
#
_entry.id   AF-A0A6A6EFB1-F1
#
_cell.length_a   1.000
_cell.length_b   1.000
_cell.length_c   1.000
_cell.angle_alpha   90.00
_cell.angle_beta   90.00
_cell.angle_gamma   90.00
#
_symmetry.space_group_name_H-M   'P 1'
#
loop_
_entity.id
_entity.type
_entity.pdbx_description
1 polymer ?
#
loop_
_entity_poly.entity_id
_entity_poly.type
_entity_poly.pdbx_seq_one_letter_code
_entity_poly.pdbx_strand_id
1 'polypeptide(L)'
;MLDIRSYYYNTYGDRFFKDPPTWFNTYVLLELIYHLPVTLWAIPALLRNDPRVPLQLLVFGLETAITTLTCITEMLSWEELTAEQRGLGGLSGMYGGYLALGKCSEM
;
A
#
# COMPACT_ATOMS: atom_id res chain seq x y z
N MET A 1 5.55 -28.32 -6.72
CA MET A 1 5.45 -26.93 -7.21
C MET A 1 5.84 -26.04 -6.05
N LEU A 2 6.97 -25.35 -6.13
CA LEU A 2 7.38 -24.38 -5.12
C LEU A 2 6.33 -23.29 -5.12
N ASP A 3 5.43 -23.33 -4.14
CA ASP A 3 4.33 -22.41 -4.01
C ASP A 3 4.90 -21.05 -3.62
N ILE A 4 4.97 -20.12 -4.59
CA ILE A 4 5.48 -18.75 -4.41
C ILE A 4 4.79 -18.07 -3.22
N ARG A 5 3.51 -18.38 -2.99
CA ARG A 5 2.75 -17.85 -1.87
C ARG A 5 3.27 -18.39 -0.53
N SER A 6 3.56 -19.68 -0.48
CA SER A 6 4.19 -20.32 0.69
C SER A 6 5.61 -19.81 0.93
N TYR A 7 6.42 -19.61 -0.12
CA TYR A 7 7.74 -18.99 -0.01
C TYR A 7 7.67 -17.56 0.53
N TYR A 8 6.77 -16.74 -0.03
CA TYR A 8 6.55 -15.36 0.40
C TYR A 8 6.09 -15.28 1.86
N TYR A 9 5.11 -16.11 2.24
CA TYR A 9 4.65 -16.17 3.63
C TYR A 9 5.75 -16.60 4.60
N ASN A 10 6.51 -17.65 4.28
CA ASN A 10 7.60 -18.11 5.13
C ASN A 10 8.73 -17.08 5.26
N THR A 11 8.91 -16.22 4.25
CA THR A 11 9.98 -15.21 4.23
C THR A 11 9.53 -13.93 4.94
N TYR A 12 8.34 -13.41 4.62
CA TYR A 12 7.87 -12.09 5.04
C TYR A 12 6.78 -12.10 6.11
N GLY A 13 6.13 -13.23 6.34
CA GLY A 13 5.10 -13.39 7.39
C GLY A 13 3.79 -12.65 7.12
N ASP A 14 3.54 -12.25 5.87
CA ASP A 14 2.37 -11.44 5.52
C ASP A 14 1.06 -12.25 5.60
N ARG A 15 0.19 -11.87 6.55
CA ARG A 15 -1.10 -12.53 6.77
C ARG A 15 -2.17 -12.11 5.76
N PHE A 16 -2.04 -10.96 5.09
CA PHE A 16 -3.03 -10.51 4.11
C PHE A 16 -3.19 -11.54 2.96
N PHE A 17 -2.14 -12.30 2.67
CA PHE A 17 -2.19 -13.37 1.66
C PHE A 17 -2.69 -14.72 2.17
N LYS A 18 -2.80 -14.92 3.49
CA LYS A 18 -3.18 -16.21 4.09
C LYS A 18 -4.60 -16.17 4.67
N ASP A 19 -4.89 -15.15 5.46
CA ASP A 19 -6.16 -14.95 6.15
C ASP A 19 -6.53 -13.45 6.13
N PRO A 20 -6.96 -12.93 4.97
CA PRO A 20 -7.27 -11.51 4.84
C PRO A 20 -8.52 -11.17 5.66
N PRO A 21 -8.48 -10.09 6.45
CA PRO A 21 -9.68 -9.60 7.11
C PRO A 21 -10.69 -9.09 6.07
N THR A 22 -11.98 -9.18 6.38
CA THR A 22 -13.09 -8.90 5.44
C THR A 22 -12.99 -7.50 4.81
N TRP A 23 -12.45 -6.52 5.54
CA TRP A 23 -12.25 -5.15 5.06
C TRP A 23 -11.15 -5.03 4.00
N PHE A 24 -10.16 -5.93 3.98
CA PHE A 24 -9.03 -5.87 3.04
C PHE A 24 -9.50 -6.03 1.59
N ASN A 25 -10.46 -6.91 1.35
CA ASN A 25 -11.07 -7.07 0.02
C ASN A 25 -11.76 -5.79 -0.48
N THR A 26 -12.26 -4.95 0.44
CA THR A 26 -12.85 -3.66 0.09
C THR A 26 -11.77 -2.69 -0.39
N TYR A 27 -10.58 -2.70 0.23
CA TYR A 27 -9.44 -1.90 -0.23
C TYR A 27 -8.89 -2.37 -1.57
N VAL A 28 -8.82 -3.68 -1.82
CA VAL A 28 -8.45 -4.22 -3.14
C VAL A 28 -9.44 -3.78 -4.21
N LEU A 29 -10.74 -3.80 -3.91
CA LEU A 29 -11.78 -3.34 -4.83
C LEU A 29 -11.65 -1.83 -5.11
N LEU A 30 -11.37 -1.05 -4.07
CA LEU A 30 -11.17 0.39 -4.15
C LEU A 30 -9.93 0.73 -4.97
N GLU A 31 -8.85 -0.03 -4.83
CA GLU A 31 -7.64 0.11 -5.64
C GLU A 31 -7.93 -0.17 -7.13
N LEU A 32 -8.73 -1.21 -7.40
CA LEU A 32 -9.10 -1.56 -8.77
C LEU A 32 -10.04 -0.54 -9.44
N ILE A 33 -11.01 0.00 -8.68
CA ILE A 33 -12.08 0.86 -9.24
C ILE A 33 -11.73 2.35 -9.19
N TYR A 34 -11.00 2.79 -8.16
CA TYR A 34 -10.67 4.19 -7.99
C TYR A 34 -9.19 4.45 -8.27
N HIS A 35 -8.28 3.77 -7.56
CA HIS A 35 -6.85 4.10 -7.70
C HIS A 35 -6.35 3.88 -9.13
N LEU A 36 -6.63 2.72 -9.73
CA LEU A 36 -6.12 2.36 -11.06
C LEU A 36 -6.65 3.27 -12.17
N PRO A 37 -7.95 3.57 -12.28
CA PRO A 37 -8.45 4.54 -13.26
C PRO A 37 -7.90 5.95 -13.05
N VAL A 38 -7.75 6.39 -11.79
CA VAL A 38 -7.16 7.69 -11.47
C VAL A 38 -5.69 7.73 -11.87
N THR A 39 -4.90 6.66 -11.67
CA THR A 39 -3.48 6.65 -12.10
C THR A 39 -3.37 6.68 -13.63
N LEU A 40 -4.19 5.90 -14.33
CA LEU A 40 -4.22 5.87 -15.80
C LEU A 40 -4.63 7.23 -16.39
N TRP A 41 -5.53 7.96 -15.72
CA TRP A 41 -5.93 9.31 -16.12
C TRP A 41 -4.91 10.38 -15.74
N ALA A 42 -4.31 10.28 -14.55
CA ALA A 42 -3.39 11.28 -14.01
C ALA A 42 -2.11 11.41 -14.85
N ILE A 43 -1.57 10.32 -15.40
CA ILE A 43 -0.36 10.35 -16.24
C ILE A 43 -0.50 11.31 -17.44
N PRO A 44 -1.49 11.15 -18.34
CA PRO A 44 -1.68 12.09 -19.44
C PRO A 44 -2.21 13.46 -18.98
N ALA A 45 -2.94 13.56 -17.87
CA ALA A 45 -3.44 14.83 -17.35
C ALA A 45 -2.32 15.71 -16.76
N LEU A 46 -1.32 15.11 -16.13
CA LEU A 46 -0.08 15.76 -15.68
C LEU A 46 0.70 16.33 -16.87
N LEU A 47 0.85 15.56 -17.95
CA LEU A 47 1.50 16.03 -19.18
C LEU A 47 0.77 17.21 -19.84
N ARG A 48 -0.54 17.35 -19.60
CA ARG A 48 -1.39 18.41 -20.16
C ARG A 48 -1.57 19.61 -19.21
N ASN A 49 -0.99 19.59 -18.01
CA ASN A 49 -1.19 20.61 -16.98
C ASN A 49 -2.69 20.91 -16.71
N ASP A 50 -3.52 19.88 -16.60
CA ASP A 50 -4.94 20.08 -16.31
C ASP A 50 -5.12 20.60 -14.86
N PRO A 51 -5.85 21.71 -14.65
CA PRO A 51 -6.01 22.33 -13.34
C PRO A 51 -6.74 21.44 -12.31
N ARG A 52 -7.40 20.35 -12.72
CA ARG A 52 -8.08 19.41 -11.82
C ARG A 52 -7.15 18.39 -11.18
N VAL A 53 -5.94 18.23 -11.73
CA VAL A 53 -4.98 17.20 -11.31
C VAL A 53 -4.58 17.33 -9.84
N PRO A 54 -4.24 18.52 -9.30
CA PRO A 54 -3.81 18.63 -7.90
C PRO A 54 -4.88 18.18 -6.90
N LEU A 55 -6.15 18.49 -7.17
CA LEU A 55 -7.25 18.10 -6.28
C LEU A 55 -7.50 16.59 -6.31
N GLN A 56 -7.45 15.96 -7.49
CA GLN A 56 -7.62 14.51 -7.61
C GLN A 56 -6.46 13.75 -6.98
N LEU A 57 -5.22 14.23 -7.17
CA LEU A 57 -4.04 13.65 -6.53
C LEU A 57 -4.05 13.80 -5.01
N LEU A 58 -4.61 14.89 -4.48
CA LEU A 58 -4.77 15.07 -3.03
C LEU A 58 -5.73 14.03 -2.44
N VAL A 59 -6.90 13.83 -3.07
CA VAL A 59 -7.88 12.84 -2.61
C VAL A 59 -7.31 11.42 -2.71
N PHE A 60 -6.69 11.10 -3.84
CA PHE A 60 -6.00 9.83 -4.06
C PHE A 60 -4.90 9.58 -3.01
N GLY A 61 -4.06 10.58 -2.73
CA GLY A 61 -2.99 10.47 -1.75
C GLY A 61 -3.50 10.30 -0.33
N LEU A 62 -4.56 11.04 0.05
CA LEU A 62 -5.20 10.93 1.36
C LEU A 62 -5.79 9.54 1.57
N GLU A 63 -6.54 9.05 0.58
CA GLU A 63 -7.14 7.71 0.64
C GLU A 63 -6.07 6.62 0.72
N THR A 64 -5.05 6.69 -0.13
CA THR A 64 -3.92 5.75 -0.12
C THR A 64 -3.20 5.78 1.24
N ALA A 65 -3.04 6.95 1.84
CA ALA A 65 -2.43 7.08 3.16
C ALA A 65 -3.28 6.43 4.26
N ILE A 66 -4.61 6.59 4.22
CA ILE A 66 -5.52 5.98 5.19
C ILE A 66 -5.49 4.46 5.05
N THR A 67 -5.65 3.91 3.84
CA THR A 67 -5.63 2.45 3.63
C THR A 67 -4.27 1.86 4.01
N THR A 68 -3.17 2.51 3.64
CA THR A 68 -1.82 2.09 4.04
C THR A 68 -1.65 2.12 5.56
N LEU A 69 -2.11 3.16 6.24
CA LEU A 69 -2.04 3.26 7.70
C LEU A 69 -2.83 2.13 8.38
N THR A 70 -4.04 1.81 7.89
CA THR A 70 -4.83 0.70 8.43
C THR A 70 -4.10 -0.64 8.27
N CYS A 71 -3.49 -0.90 7.12
CA CYS A 71 -2.68 -2.10 6.89
C CYS A 71 -1.44 -2.16 7.81
N ILE A 72 -0.78 -1.01 8.05
CA ILE A 72 0.35 -0.93 9.00
C ILE A 72 -0.13 -1.22 10.42
N THR A 73 -1.26 -0.64 10.85
CA THR A 73 -1.77 -0.86 12.22
C THR A 73 -2.15 -2.31 12.46
N GLU A 74 -2.76 -2.96 11.46
CA GLU A 74 -3.10 -4.38 11.49
C GLU A 74 -1.82 -5.23 11.57
N MET A 75 -0.83 -4.95 10.72
CA MET A 75 0.48 -5.64 10.75
C MET A 75 1.17 -5.50 12.12
N LEU A 76 1.15 -4.31 12.72
CA LEU A 76 1.75 -4.07 14.04
C LEU A 76 1.05 -4.85 15.16
N SER A 77 -0.25 -5.16 14.99
CA SER A 77 -1.01 -5.95 15.97
C SER A 77 -0.61 -7.44 15.98
N TRP A 78 0.05 -7.95 14.94
CA TRP A 78 0.38 -9.37 14.84
C TRP A 78 1.56 -9.74 15.74
N GLU A 79 1.30 -10.39 16.87
CA GLU A 79 2.31 -10.76 17.88
C GLU A 79 3.34 -11.79 17.39
N GLU A 80 3.03 -12.56 16.35
CA GLU A 80 3.87 -13.64 15.83
C GLU A 80 4.99 -13.19 14.88
N LEU A 81 5.07 -11.91 14.50
CA LEU A 81 6.15 -11.45 13.62
C LEU A 81 7.49 -11.45 14.35
N THR A 82 8.46 -12.16 13.78
CA THR A 82 9.86 -12.14 14.24
C THR A 82 10.46 -10.74 14.08
N ALA A 83 11.45 -10.40 14.92
CA ALA A 83 12.11 -9.09 14.90
C ALA A 83 12.74 -8.74 13.54
N GLU A 84 13.16 -9.74 12.75
CA GLU A 84 13.65 -9.55 11.38
C GLU A 84 12.54 -9.20 10.38
N GLN A 85 11.37 -9.83 10.48
CA GLN A 85 10.21 -9.55 9.61
C GLN A 85 9.55 -8.21 9.93
N ARG A 86 9.60 -7.80 11.21
CA ARG A 86 9.19 -6.48 11.72
C ARG A 86 10.22 -5.37 11.46
N GLY A 87 11.44 -5.69 11.04
CA GLY A 87 12.52 -4.72 10.87
C GLY A 87 12.44 -3.92 9.56
N LEU A 88 13.32 -2.92 9.41
CA LEU A 88 13.43 -2.06 8.22
C LEU A 88 13.75 -2.80 6.91
N GLY A 89 14.23 -4.05 6.98
CA GLY A 89 14.43 -4.93 5.82
C GLY A 89 13.26 -5.87 5.53
N GLY A 90 12.22 -5.85 6.37
CA GLY A 90 11.02 -6.68 6.26
C GLY A 90 9.78 -5.87 5.88
N LEU A 91 8.61 -6.32 6.35
CA LEU A 91 7.32 -5.79 5.96
C LEU A 91 7.14 -4.31 6.37
N SER A 92 7.62 -3.95 7.56
CA SER A 92 7.56 -2.56 8.06
C SER A 92 8.45 -1.59 7.29
N GLY A 93 9.55 -2.07 6.71
CA GLY A 93 10.41 -1.30 5.83
C GLY A 93 9.76 -0.97 4.49
N MET A 94 9.02 -1.93 3.92
CA MET A 94 8.27 -1.73 2.68
C MET A 94 7.16 -0.68 2.86
N TYR A 95 6.38 -0.78 3.94
CA TYR A 95 5.34 0.20 4.26
C TYR A 95 5.93 1.56 4.71
N GLY A 96 7.01 1.55 5.49
CA GLY A 96 7.71 2.76 5.94
C GLY A 96 8.37 3.53 4.79
N GLY A 97 8.92 2.83 3.79
CA GLY A 97 9.47 3.43 2.58
C GLY A 97 8.40 4.18 1.77
N TYR A 98 7.18 3.64 1.69
CA TYR A 98 6.05 4.31 1.05
C TYR A 98 5.70 5.63 1.74
N LEU A 99 5.68 5.65 3.07
CA LEU A 99 5.44 6.88 3.85
C LEU A 99 6.58 7.89 3.76
N ALA A 100 7.84 7.43 3.75
CA ALA A 100 9.02 8.29 3.67
C ALA A 100 9.19 8.93 2.29
N LEU A 101 8.97 8.17 1.21
CA LEU A 101 9.11 8.66 -0.16
C LEU A 101 7.93 9.55 -0.58
N GLY A 102 6.74 9.36 -0.01
CA GLY A 102 5.60 10.26 -0.24
C GLY A 102 5.86 11.71 0.21
N LYS A 103 6.74 11.92 1.20
CA LYS A 103 7.19 13.25 1.66
C LYS A 103 8.28 13.88 0.79
N CYS A 104 8.93 13.12 -0.09
CA CYS A 104 10.09 13.59 -0.87
C CYS A 104 9.73 14.12 -2.27
N SER A 105 8.44 14.16 -2.64
CA SER A 105 7.97 14.76 -3.90
C SER A 105 7.73 16.28 -3.80
N GLU A 106 7.94 16.88 -2.63
CA GLU A 106 7.75 18.33 -2.36
C GLU A 106 9.06 19.06 -2.00
N MET A 107 10.23 18.54 -2.43
CA MET A 107 11.51 19.25 -2.26
C MET A 107 12.21 19.52 -3.58
#